data_AF-A0A177DMT4-F1
#
_entry.id   AF-A0A177DMT4-F1
#
_cell.length_a   1.000
_cell.length_b   1.000
_cell.length_c   1.000
_cell.angle_alpha   90.00
_cell.angle_beta   90.00
_cell.angle_gamma   90.00
#
_symmetry.space_group_name_H-M   'P 1'
#
loop_
_entity.id
_entity.type
_entity.pdbx_description
1 polymer ?
#
loop_
_entity_poly.entity_id
_entity_poly.type
_entity_poly.pdbx_seq_one_letter_code
_entity_poly.pdbx_strand_id
1 'polypeptide(L)'
;MSGKAGAYGTKGGGDTDFRKTWDRDEMAQRAKDREAKDREEGKERYEAKLAGKTYRRRASTPDDLKQTEARSERIDWSKMIGKQTLTSAAAAVGKRGRGAGAYCQACDLTFKDNIQYVEHLNSKQHLVATGQSGEVHRATVQEVRDRLRYLKRKRDEDKFMEVTDLDARLAMSKEQMEKDAEEKRRLRNEKRRAKKKTDANAMEWKVEGDGIIR
;
A
#
# COMPACT_ATOMS: atom_id res chain seq x y z
N MET A 1 14.50 37.62 -13.31
CA MET A 1 15.93 38.00 -13.45
C MET A 1 16.31 37.94 -14.91
N SER A 2 16.89 39.05 -15.41
CA SER A 2 17.25 39.31 -16.81
C SER A 2 18.05 38.17 -17.46
N GLY A 3 17.53 37.61 -18.56
CA GLY A 3 18.27 36.66 -19.39
C GLY A 3 19.40 37.36 -20.12
N LYS A 4 20.65 37.10 -19.71
CA LYS A 4 21.84 37.59 -20.41
C LYS A 4 22.01 36.78 -21.69
N ALA A 5 21.65 37.37 -22.82
CA ALA A 5 21.91 36.82 -24.14
C ALA A 5 23.42 36.85 -24.44
N GLY A 6 23.96 35.76 -24.97
CA GLY A 6 25.31 35.73 -25.53
C GLY A 6 25.42 36.57 -26.80
N ALA A 7 26.64 36.97 -27.15
CA ALA A 7 26.96 37.98 -28.16
C ALA A 7 26.42 37.72 -29.59
N TYR A 8 25.92 36.52 -29.90
CA TYR A 8 25.33 36.19 -31.19
C TYR A 8 23.96 35.53 -31.05
N GLY A 9 23.00 36.18 -30.39
CA GLY A 9 21.55 35.98 -30.56
C GLY A 9 20.96 34.56 -30.45
N THR A 10 21.77 33.55 -30.14
CA THR A 10 21.41 32.16 -30.23
C THR A 10 20.94 31.76 -28.84
N LYS A 11 19.62 31.57 -28.70
CA LYS A 11 19.08 30.80 -27.59
C LYS A 11 19.75 29.44 -27.71
N GLY A 12 20.62 29.11 -26.76
CA GLY A 12 21.41 27.87 -26.78
C GLY A 12 20.50 26.65 -26.82
N GLY A 13 20.18 26.19 -28.02
CA GLY A 13 19.79 24.83 -28.29
C GLY A 13 21.07 24.01 -28.38
N GLY A 14 21.27 23.08 -27.47
CA GLY A 14 22.48 22.28 -27.44
C GLY A 14 22.47 21.24 -26.32
N ASP A 15 22.01 20.04 -26.66
CA ASP A 15 22.56 18.75 -26.23
C ASP A 15 22.90 18.62 -24.72
N THR A 16 22.04 19.15 -23.87
CA THR A 16 22.18 19.05 -22.41
C THR A 16 20.85 18.88 -21.68
N ASP A 17 19.73 18.71 -22.41
CA ASP A 17 18.39 18.51 -21.84
C ASP A 17 18.22 17.18 -21.08
N PHE A 18 19.18 16.25 -21.20
CA PHE A 18 19.26 15.05 -20.37
C PHE A 18 19.91 15.31 -18.99
N ARG A 19 20.43 16.52 -18.75
CA ARG A 19 21.00 16.89 -17.44
C ARG A 19 19.88 17.41 -16.55
N LYS A 20 19.82 16.89 -15.33
CA LYS A 20 18.87 17.34 -14.30
C LYS A 20 19.06 18.83 -14.01
N THR A 21 18.15 19.65 -14.51
CA THR A 21 18.07 21.08 -14.18
C THR A 21 17.48 21.23 -12.80
N TRP A 22 18.25 21.80 -11.87
CA TRP A 22 17.73 22.14 -10.55
C TRP A 22 17.02 23.49 -10.62
N ASP A 23 15.69 23.47 -10.55
CA ASP A 23 14.91 24.68 -10.38
C ASP A 23 15.16 25.25 -8.97
N ARG A 24 15.69 26.47 -8.92
CA ARG A 24 16.05 27.14 -7.66
C ARG A 24 14.81 27.49 -6.84
N ASP A 25 13.71 27.83 -7.50
CA ASP A 25 12.48 28.25 -6.84
C ASP A 25 11.76 27.04 -6.24
N GLU A 26 11.66 25.94 -6.99
CA GLU A 26 11.13 24.67 -6.48
C GLU A 26 11.96 24.13 -5.30
N MET A 27 13.29 24.19 -5.39
CA MET A 27 14.16 23.74 -4.31
C MET A 27 14.09 24.65 -3.08
N ALA A 28 13.89 25.95 -3.27
CA ALA A 28 13.65 26.89 -2.17
C ALA A 28 12.30 26.64 -1.49
N GLN A 29 11.24 26.32 -2.25
CA GLN A 29 9.95 25.89 -1.68
C GLN A 29 10.09 24.58 -0.90
N ARG A 30 10.73 23.55 -1.49
CA ARG A 30 11.01 22.27 -0.81
C ARG A 30 11.89 22.43 0.43
N ALA A 31 12.75 23.45 0.49
CA ALA A 31 13.53 23.77 1.69
C ALA A 31 12.64 24.39 2.78
N LYS A 32 11.82 25.39 2.43
CA LYS A 32 10.84 26.01 3.34
C LYS A 32 9.84 25.00 3.90
N ASP A 33 9.35 24.07 3.08
CA ASP A 33 8.43 23.02 3.52
C ASP A 33 9.09 22.06 4.51
N ARG A 34 10.38 21.75 4.32
CA ARG A 34 11.15 20.94 5.26
C ARG A 34 11.38 21.67 6.58
N GLU A 35 11.78 22.95 6.52
CA GLU A 35 11.96 23.78 7.72
C GLU A 35 10.66 23.97 8.51
N ALA A 36 9.52 24.13 7.83
CA ALA A 36 8.21 24.22 8.45
C ALA A 36 7.86 22.91 9.19
N LYS A 37 8.03 21.76 8.53
CA LYS A 37 7.82 20.43 9.13
C LYS A 37 8.75 20.19 10.32
N ASP A 38 10.03 20.52 10.21
CA ASP A 38 10.99 20.35 11.30
C ASP A 38 10.66 21.25 12.50
N ARG A 39 10.13 22.46 12.25
CA ARG A 39 9.66 23.39 13.29
C ARG A 39 8.41 22.86 13.99
N GLU A 40 7.46 22.31 13.25
CA GLU A 40 6.26 21.66 13.81
C GLU A 40 6.64 20.43 14.64
N GLU A 41 7.47 19.53 14.10
CA GLU A 41 7.99 18.38 14.85
C GLU A 41 8.76 18.82 16.11
N GLY A 42 9.48 19.94 16.05
CA GLY A 42 10.19 20.52 17.19
C GLY A 42 9.25 20.95 18.32
N LYS A 43 8.11 21.56 17.98
CA LYS A 43 7.06 21.92 18.96
C LYS A 43 6.43 20.67 19.57
N GLU A 44 6.05 19.70 18.75
CA GLU A 44 5.46 18.44 19.24
C GLU A 44 6.43 17.65 20.14
N ARG A 45 7.73 17.65 19.82
CA ARG A 45 8.77 17.07 20.69
C ARG A 45 8.84 17.76 22.03
N TYR A 46 8.78 19.09 22.04
CA TYR A 46 8.82 19.88 23.26
C TYR A 46 7.58 19.62 24.13
N GLU A 47 6.39 19.60 23.53
CA GLU A 47 5.14 19.26 24.21
C GLU A 47 5.12 17.83 24.75
N ALA A 48 5.61 16.85 23.98
CA ALA A 48 5.74 15.46 24.44
C ALA A 48 6.70 15.36 25.63
N LYS A 49 7.83 16.09 25.59
CA LYS A 49 8.79 16.14 26.70
C LYS A 49 8.17 16.78 27.94
N LEU A 50 7.41 17.86 27.79
CA LEU A 50 6.68 18.52 28.89
C LEU A 50 5.65 17.57 29.53
N ALA A 51 4.96 16.78 28.71
CA ALA A 51 4.01 15.76 29.14
C ALA A 51 4.66 14.47 29.67
N GLY A 52 6.00 14.39 29.74
CA GLY A 52 6.74 13.20 30.18
C GLY A 52 6.63 12.00 29.23
N LYS A 53 6.15 12.18 28.00
CA LYS A 53 5.96 11.12 27.01
C LYS A 53 7.11 11.12 26.01
N THR A 54 7.50 9.93 25.53
CA THR A 54 8.49 9.84 24.45
C THR A 54 7.87 10.31 23.13
N TYR A 55 8.50 11.28 22.47
CA TYR A 55 8.06 11.72 21.15
C TYR A 55 8.26 10.59 20.14
N ARG A 56 7.17 10.17 19.51
CA ARG A 56 7.19 9.37 18.29
C ARG A 56 6.59 10.23 17.22
N ARG A 57 7.31 10.41 16.10
CA ARG A 57 6.76 11.05 14.89
C ARG A 57 5.44 10.36 14.61
N ARG A 58 4.36 11.09 14.82
CA ARG A 58 3.01 10.62 14.57
C ARG A 58 2.92 10.55 13.05
N ALA A 59 3.14 9.37 12.46
CA ALA A 59 2.53 9.10 11.17
C ALA A 59 1.04 9.29 11.45
N SER A 60 0.50 10.46 11.04
CA SER A 60 -0.89 10.91 11.11
C SER A 60 -1.76 9.89 11.82
N THR A 61 -2.05 10.05 13.12
CA THR A 61 -2.83 9.03 13.85
C THR A 61 -4.10 8.76 13.08
N PRO A 62 -4.20 7.63 12.39
CA PRO A 62 -5.44 7.28 11.76
C PRO A 62 -6.29 6.77 12.91
N ASP A 63 -7.57 7.13 12.91
CA ASP A 63 -8.57 6.33 13.63
C ASP A 63 -8.57 4.85 13.16
N ASP A 64 -7.80 4.54 12.10
CA ASP A 64 -7.51 3.21 11.55
C ASP A 64 -6.21 2.56 12.09
N LEU A 65 -5.85 2.75 13.37
CA LEU A 65 -4.80 1.93 14.00
C LEU A 65 -5.28 0.47 14.05
N LYS A 66 -4.75 -0.35 13.13
CA LYS A 66 -5.11 -1.77 13.07
C LYS A 66 -4.37 -2.53 14.15
N GLN A 67 -5.04 -3.52 14.72
CA GLN A 67 -4.39 -4.47 15.61
C GLN A 67 -3.30 -5.23 14.84
N THR A 68 -2.21 -5.59 15.52
CA THR A 68 -1.17 -6.42 14.88
C THR A 68 -1.78 -7.76 14.49
N GLU A 69 -1.86 -8.01 13.19
CA GLU A 69 -2.36 -9.25 12.63
C GLU A 69 -1.20 -10.21 12.31
N ALA A 70 -1.53 -11.50 12.22
CA ALA A 70 -0.60 -12.47 11.66
C ALA A 70 -0.32 -12.14 10.19
N ARG A 71 0.93 -12.31 9.76
CA ARG A 71 1.33 -12.10 8.36
C ARG A 71 0.47 -12.97 7.42
N SER A 72 -0.15 -12.34 6.43
CA SER A 72 -0.97 -13.01 5.41
C SER A 72 -0.12 -13.77 4.39
N GLU A 73 1.03 -13.22 4.03
CA GLU A 73 1.93 -13.79 3.04
C GLU A 73 3.12 -14.50 3.69
N ARG A 74 3.47 -15.67 3.16
CA ARG A 74 4.70 -16.38 3.52
C ARG A 74 5.88 -15.70 2.85
N ILE A 75 6.89 -15.35 3.64
CA ILE A 75 8.14 -14.81 3.10
C ILE A 75 8.89 -15.93 2.39
N ASP A 76 8.99 -15.82 1.07
CA ASP A 76 9.67 -16.80 0.22
C ASP A 76 11.12 -16.38 -0.05
N TRP A 77 12.05 -17.07 0.59
CA TRP A 77 13.49 -16.86 0.43
C TRP A 77 14.10 -17.67 -0.71
N SER A 78 13.37 -18.64 -1.28
CA SER A 78 13.91 -19.55 -2.31
C SER A 78 14.44 -18.79 -3.52
N LYS A 79 13.77 -17.69 -3.86
CA LYS A 79 14.12 -16.81 -4.99
C LYS A 79 15.44 -16.08 -4.80
N MET A 80 15.99 -16.03 -3.59
CA MET A 80 17.25 -15.33 -3.27
C MET A 80 18.44 -16.30 -3.16
N ILE A 81 18.19 -17.61 -3.11
CA ILE A 81 19.25 -18.62 -2.99
C ILE A 81 20.05 -18.65 -4.29
N GLY A 82 21.38 -18.57 -4.19
CA GLY A 82 22.30 -18.65 -5.33
C GLY A 82 22.35 -17.41 -6.23
N LYS A 83 21.58 -16.35 -5.94
CA LYS A 83 21.62 -15.10 -6.70
C LYS A 83 22.65 -14.14 -6.12
N GLN A 84 23.58 -13.70 -6.95
CA GLN A 84 24.52 -12.63 -6.63
C GLN A 84 24.05 -11.33 -7.29
N THR A 85 23.77 -10.30 -6.50
CA THR A 85 23.35 -8.99 -7.00
C THR A 85 24.46 -7.97 -6.78
N LEU A 86 24.97 -7.40 -7.87
CA LEU A 86 25.90 -6.27 -7.82
C LEU A 86 25.15 -5.03 -7.32
N THR A 87 25.66 -4.40 -6.27
CA THR A 87 25.10 -3.16 -5.71
C THR A 87 26.16 -2.07 -5.70
N SER A 88 25.72 -0.81 -5.81
CA SER A 88 26.62 0.34 -5.75
C SER A 88 27.33 0.38 -4.40
N ALA A 89 28.59 0.81 -4.37
CA ALA A 89 29.38 0.90 -3.14
C ALA A 89 28.68 1.76 -2.07
N ALA A 90 27.95 2.81 -2.48
CA ALA A 90 27.17 3.65 -1.58
C ALA A 90 25.97 2.93 -0.95
N ALA A 91 25.31 2.02 -1.68
CA ALA A 91 24.19 1.21 -1.18
C ALA A 91 24.66 -0.03 -0.39
N ALA A 92 25.95 -0.36 -0.42
CA ALA A 92 26.52 -1.47 0.33
C ALA A 92 26.77 -1.13 1.81
N VAL A 93 26.88 0.17 2.13
CA VAL A 93 27.19 0.69 3.46
C VAL A 93 25.91 1.11 4.18
N GLY A 94 25.54 0.32 5.20
CA GLY A 94 24.37 0.56 6.02
C GLY A 94 23.14 -0.21 5.58
N LYS A 95 22.00 0.11 6.21
CA LYS A 95 20.72 -0.56 5.99
C LYS A 95 19.76 0.26 5.12
N ARG A 96 20.04 1.52 4.79
CA ARG A 96 19.11 2.39 4.03
C ARG A 96 19.34 2.30 2.52
N GLY A 97 18.25 2.36 1.77
CA GLY A 97 18.26 2.26 0.32
C GLY A 97 18.17 0.82 -0.18
N ARG A 98 18.21 0.61 -1.50
CA ARG A 98 18.13 -0.73 -2.11
C ARG A 98 19.52 -1.34 -2.23
N GLY A 99 20.04 -1.82 -1.10
CA GLY A 99 21.26 -2.63 -1.01
C GLY A 99 21.04 -4.09 -1.41
N ALA A 100 22.10 -4.90 -1.30
CA ALA A 100 22.00 -6.35 -1.44
C ALA A 100 21.24 -6.96 -0.24
N GLY A 101 20.21 -7.75 -0.51
CA GLY A 101 19.44 -8.47 0.50
C GLY A 101 17.92 -8.24 0.42
N ALA A 102 17.23 -8.51 1.53
CA ALA A 102 15.80 -8.35 1.69
C ALA A 102 15.43 -6.88 1.89
N TYR A 103 14.57 -6.32 1.05
CA TYR A 103 14.13 -4.93 1.17
C TYR A 103 12.75 -4.81 1.79
N CYS A 104 12.62 -3.97 2.81
CA CYS A 104 11.35 -3.56 3.38
C CYS A 104 10.86 -2.24 2.76
N GLN A 105 9.69 -2.25 2.13
CA GLN A 105 9.09 -1.07 1.49
C GLN A 105 8.57 -0.03 2.47
N ALA A 106 8.09 -0.44 3.65
CA ALA A 106 7.52 0.50 4.62
C ALA A 106 8.60 1.34 5.34
N CYS A 107 9.80 0.80 5.51
CA CYS A 107 10.86 1.42 6.31
C CYS A 107 12.05 1.92 5.47
N ASP A 108 12.07 1.63 4.17
CA ASP A 108 13.21 1.86 3.27
C ASP A 108 14.54 1.29 3.78
N LEU A 109 14.46 0.07 4.34
CA LEU A 109 15.60 -0.65 4.89
C LEU A 109 15.85 -1.96 4.15
N THR A 110 17.11 -2.22 3.79
CA THR A 110 17.62 -3.54 3.39
C THR A 110 18.32 -4.28 4.52
N PHE A 111 18.07 -5.58 4.59
CA PHE A 111 18.69 -6.50 5.52
C PHE A 111 19.39 -7.61 4.75
N LYS A 112 20.63 -7.90 5.15
CA LYS A 112 21.46 -8.95 4.52
C LYS A 112 21.09 -10.34 5.04
N ASP A 113 20.60 -10.41 6.28
CA ASP A 113 20.26 -11.66 6.96
C ASP A 113 18.74 -11.84 7.08
N ASN A 114 18.28 -13.08 6.92
CA ASN A 114 16.85 -13.42 7.03
C ASN A 114 16.30 -13.17 8.44
N ILE A 115 17.09 -13.48 9.47
CA ILE A 115 16.70 -13.30 10.88
C ILE A 115 16.50 -11.81 11.16
N GLN A 116 17.44 -10.97 10.74
CA GLN A 116 17.33 -9.52 10.92
C GLN A 116 16.13 -8.94 10.17
N TYR A 117 15.80 -9.46 8.98
CA TYR A 117 14.61 -9.03 8.24
C TYR A 117 13.32 -9.39 9.00
N VAL A 118 13.22 -10.62 9.52
CA VAL A 118 12.04 -11.07 10.28
C VAL A 118 11.90 -10.29 11.59
N GLU A 119 13.00 -10.06 12.29
CA GLU A 119 13.02 -9.27 13.52
C GLU A 119 12.65 -7.81 13.25
N HIS A 120 13.09 -7.25 12.13
CA HIS A 120 12.67 -5.93 11.68
C HIS A 120 11.16 -5.85 11.45
N LEU A 121 10.55 -6.82 10.77
CA LEU A 121 9.08 -6.83 10.55
C LEU A 121 8.30 -6.83 11.86
N ASN A 122 8.82 -7.49 12.90
CA ASN A 122 8.20 -7.53 14.22
C ASN A 122 8.59 -6.33 15.11
N SER A 123 9.52 -5.48 14.66
CA SER A 123 10.02 -4.36 15.46
C SER A 123 8.98 -3.24 15.55
N LYS A 124 8.97 -2.52 16.67
CA LYS A 124 8.10 -1.34 16.86
C LYS A 124 8.29 -0.28 15.77
N GLN A 125 9.48 -0.21 15.15
CA GLN A 125 9.74 0.73 14.07
C GLN A 125 8.91 0.38 12.83
N HIS A 126 8.87 -0.90 12.44
CA HIS A 126 8.09 -1.36 11.30
C HIS A 126 6.59 -1.24 11.56
N LEU A 127 6.13 -1.68 12.75
CA LEU A 127 4.72 -1.59 13.12
C LEU A 127 4.19 -0.15 13.11
N VAL A 128 4.99 0.82 13.58
CA VAL A 128 4.62 2.24 13.50
C VAL A 128 4.58 2.74 12.06
N ALA A 129 5.52 2.30 11.21
CA ALA A 129 5.54 2.68 9.80
C ALA A 129 4.35 2.08 9.01
N THR A 130 3.86 0.90 9.38
CA THR A 130 2.70 0.24 8.77
C THR A 130 1.36 0.62 9.40
N GLY A 131 1.36 1.42 10.48
CA GLY A 131 0.14 1.83 11.19
C GLY A 131 -0.48 0.74 12.07
N GLN A 132 0.31 -0.25 12.50
CA GLN A 132 -0.13 -1.31 13.40
C GLN A 132 0.18 -0.98 14.87
N SER A 133 -0.74 -1.33 15.77
CA SER A 133 -0.53 -1.19 17.22
C SER A 133 0.40 -2.30 17.74
N GLY A 134 1.46 -1.92 18.46
CA GLY A 134 2.32 -2.88 19.18
C GLY A 134 1.78 -3.29 20.55
N GLU A 135 0.53 -2.93 20.86
CA GLU A 135 -0.12 -3.23 22.13
C GLU A 135 -0.92 -4.53 22.02
N VAL A 136 -0.76 -5.42 23.00
CA VAL A 136 -1.43 -6.71 23.01
C VAL A 136 -2.69 -6.61 23.87
N HIS A 137 -3.85 -6.64 23.22
CA HIS A 137 -5.14 -6.68 23.92
C HIS A 137 -5.39 -8.07 24.54
N ARG A 138 -5.96 -8.10 25.75
CA ARG A 138 -6.37 -9.36 26.40
C ARG A 138 -7.74 -9.78 25.88
N ALA A 139 -7.80 -10.97 25.28
CA ALA A 139 -9.04 -11.46 24.69
C ALA A 139 -10.13 -11.71 25.73
N THR A 140 -11.38 -11.41 25.37
CA THR A 140 -12.56 -11.72 26.20
C THR A 140 -13.02 -13.18 26.00
N VAL A 141 -13.80 -13.71 26.93
CA VAL A 141 -14.33 -15.09 26.83
C VAL A 141 -15.21 -15.26 25.58
N GLN A 142 -15.95 -14.22 25.19
CA GLN A 142 -16.80 -14.24 24.00
C GLN A 142 -15.95 -14.33 22.71
N GLU A 143 -14.92 -13.50 22.59
CA GLU A 143 -13.99 -13.54 21.44
C GLU A 143 -13.32 -14.91 21.29
N VAL A 144 -12.94 -15.55 22.39
CA VAL A 144 -12.33 -16.89 22.36
C VAL A 144 -13.34 -17.93 21.85
N ARG A 145 -14.60 -17.88 22.32
CA ARG A 145 -15.66 -18.78 21.85
C ARG A 145 -15.93 -18.62 20.36
N ASP A 146 -16.01 -17.39 19.88
CA ASP A 146 -16.23 -17.10 18.46
C ASP A 146 -15.04 -17.53 17.60
N ARG A 147 -13.82 -17.31 18.08
CA ARG A 147 -12.60 -17.77 17.41
C ARG A 147 -12.54 -19.29 17.31
N LEU A 148 -12.88 -20.01 18.38
CA LEU A 148 -12.93 -21.48 18.37
C LEU A 148 -13.99 -22.00 17.41
N ARG A 149 -15.17 -21.38 17.36
CA ARG A 149 -16.22 -21.73 16.39
C ARG A 149 -15.74 -21.52 14.95
N TYR A 150 -15.07 -20.40 14.68
CA TYR A 150 -14.47 -20.12 13.37
C TYR A 150 -13.42 -21.15 12.98
N LEU A 151 -12.50 -21.50 13.89
CA LEU A 151 -11.46 -22.50 13.64
C LEU A 151 -12.04 -23.89 13.41
N LYS A 152 -13.10 -24.26 14.14
CA LYS A 152 -13.83 -25.52 13.89
C LYS A 152 -14.44 -25.53 12.49
N ARG A 153 -15.14 -24.46 12.10
CA ARG A 153 -15.72 -24.33 10.75
C ARG A 153 -14.65 -24.47 9.66
N LYS A 154 -13.53 -23.74 9.80
CA LYS A 154 -12.41 -23.82 8.85
C LYS A 154 -11.83 -25.23 8.78
N ARG A 155 -11.66 -25.91 9.92
CA ARG A 155 -11.17 -27.29 9.95
C ARG A 155 -12.13 -28.27 9.27
N ASP A 156 -13.43 -28.10 9.46
CA ASP A 156 -14.44 -28.96 8.85
C ASP A 156 -14.53 -28.70 7.33
N GLU A 157 -14.39 -27.44 6.88
CA GLU A 157 -14.20 -27.08 5.47
C GLU A 157 -12.94 -27.72 4.88
N ASP A 158 -11.80 -27.59 5.56
CA ASP A 158 -10.52 -28.18 5.12
C ASP A 158 -10.63 -29.71 5.00
N LYS A 159 -11.29 -30.38 5.96
CA LYS A 159 -11.56 -31.83 5.91
C LYS A 159 -12.50 -32.21 4.77
N PHE A 160 -13.51 -31.40 4.48
CA PHE A 160 -14.40 -31.62 3.34
C PHE A 160 -13.62 -31.52 2.02
N MET A 161 -12.71 -30.56 1.90
CA MET A 161 -11.81 -30.43 0.76
C MET A 161 -10.78 -31.58 0.69
N GLU A 162 -10.41 -32.13 1.84
CA GLU A 162 -9.49 -33.27 1.96
C GLU A 162 -10.11 -34.60 1.50
N VAL A 163 -11.43 -34.69 1.31
CA VAL A 163 -12.09 -35.90 0.77
C VAL A 163 -11.39 -36.38 -0.50
N THR A 164 -11.04 -37.66 -0.48
CA THR A 164 -9.83 -38.23 -1.10
C THR A 164 -10.01 -38.80 -2.50
N ASP A 165 -11.20 -38.77 -3.08
CA ASP A 165 -11.42 -39.30 -4.43
C ASP A 165 -11.27 -38.19 -5.49
N LEU A 166 -10.36 -38.41 -6.44
CA LEU A 166 -10.04 -37.42 -7.49
C LEU A 166 -11.29 -37.08 -8.32
N ASP A 167 -12.12 -38.09 -8.57
CA ASP A 167 -13.37 -37.97 -9.33
C ASP A 167 -14.43 -37.18 -8.57
N ALA A 168 -14.53 -37.37 -7.25
CA ALA A 168 -15.42 -36.58 -6.41
C ALA A 168 -15.01 -35.11 -6.38
N ARG A 169 -13.71 -34.80 -6.34
CA ARG A 169 -13.22 -33.40 -6.43
C ARG A 169 -13.47 -32.76 -7.79
N LEU A 170 -13.31 -33.52 -8.89
CA LEU A 170 -13.60 -33.03 -10.25
C LEU A 170 -15.09 -32.77 -10.44
N ALA A 171 -15.97 -33.63 -9.91
CA ALA A 171 -17.41 -33.43 -9.95
C ALA A 171 -17.83 -32.19 -9.15
N MET A 172 -17.33 -32.04 -7.91
CA MET A 172 -17.58 -30.87 -7.07
C MET A 172 -17.09 -29.56 -7.71
N SER A 173 -15.92 -29.58 -8.35
CA SER A 173 -15.38 -28.41 -9.04
C SER A 173 -16.21 -28.03 -10.28
N LYS A 174 -16.69 -29.01 -11.06
CA LYS A 174 -17.60 -28.77 -12.19
C LYS A 174 -18.92 -28.17 -11.71
N GLU A 175 -19.51 -28.72 -10.65
CA GLU A 175 -20.77 -28.21 -10.09
C GLU A 175 -20.62 -26.78 -9.55
N GLN A 176 -19.50 -26.47 -8.89
CA GLN A 176 -19.19 -25.08 -8.48
C GLN A 176 -19.02 -24.14 -9.68
N MET A 177 -18.33 -24.56 -10.74
CA MET A 177 -18.18 -23.75 -11.94
C MET A 177 -19.51 -23.50 -12.66
N GLU A 178 -20.42 -24.47 -12.66
CA GLU A 178 -21.78 -24.32 -13.21
C GLU A 178 -22.61 -23.34 -12.38
N LYS A 179 -22.60 -23.46 -11.05
CA LYS A 179 -23.25 -22.51 -10.13
C LYS A 179 -22.73 -21.08 -10.30
N ASP A 180 -21.42 -20.90 -10.37
CA ASP A 180 -20.81 -19.58 -10.60
C ASP A 180 -21.19 -19.01 -11.97
N ALA A 181 -21.29 -19.86 -13.00
CA ALA A 181 -21.72 -19.44 -14.33
C ALA A 181 -23.20 -19.03 -14.34
N GLU A 182 -24.05 -19.75 -13.60
CA GLU A 182 -25.46 -19.41 -13.40
C GLU A 182 -25.64 -18.11 -12.62
N GLU A 183 -24.90 -17.90 -11.53
CA GLU A 183 -24.90 -16.64 -10.80
C GLU A 183 -24.43 -15.47 -11.68
N LYS A 184 -23.36 -15.67 -12.46
CA LYS A 184 -22.92 -14.67 -13.45
C LYS A 184 -23.97 -14.44 -14.54
N ARG A 185 -24.75 -15.44 -14.95
CA ARG A 185 -25.88 -15.28 -15.88
C ARG A 185 -27.02 -14.50 -15.22
N ARG A 186 -27.36 -14.79 -13.97
CA ARG A 186 -28.36 -14.04 -13.18
C ARG A 186 -27.97 -12.59 -13.00
N LEU A 187 -26.73 -12.32 -12.58
CA LEU A 187 -26.21 -10.97 -12.40
C LEU A 187 -26.20 -10.19 -13.73
N ARG A 188 -25.88 -10.85 -14.86
CA ARG A 188 -25.97 -10.24 -16.20
C ARG A 188 -27.41 -9.91 -16.58
N ASN A 189 -28.37 -10.79 -16.28
CA ASN A 189 -29.79 -10.57 -16.54
C ASN A 189 -30.36 -9.45 -15.67
N GLU A 190 -29.97 -9.37 -14.40
CA GLU A 190 -30.35 -8.27 -13.49
C GLU A 190 -29.77 -6.94 -13.96
N LYS A 191 -28.50 -6.89 -14.37
CA LYS A 191 -27.89 -5.69 -14.98
C LYS A 191 -28.61 -5.25 -16.27
N ARG A 192 -29.03 -6.19 -17.12
CA ARG A 192 -29.82 -5.91 -18.34
C ARG A 192 -31.21 -5.36 -17.99
N ARG A 193 -31.88 -5.91 -16.97
CA ARG A 193 -33.18 -5.43 -16.48
C ARG A 193 -33.08 -4.05 -15.83
N ALA A 194 -32.01 -3.77 -15.10
CA ALA A 194 -31.75 -2.46 -14.52
C ALA A 194 -31.54 -1.38 -15.61
N LYS A 195 -30.76 -1.67 -16.66
CA LYS A 195 -30.58 -0.75 -17.79
C LYS A 195 -31.88 -0.45 -18.55
N LYS A 196 -32.74 -1.45 -18.77
CA LYS A 196 -34.06 -1.23 -19.40
C LYS A 196 -35.00 -0.38 -18.54
N LYS A 197 -34.89 -0.44 -17.21
CA LYS A 197 -35.68 0.41 -16.30
C LYS A 197 -35.17 1.84 -16.23
N THR A 198 -33.86 2.07 -16.41
CA THR A 198 -33.31 3.44 -16.50
C THR A 198 -33.69 4.13 -17.81
N ASP A 199 -33.83 3.38 -18.92
CA ASP A 199 -34.31 3.93 -20.20
C ASP A 199 -35.81 4.29 -20.17
N ALA A 200 -36.62 3.61 -19.37
CA ALA A 200 -38.05 3.91 -19.21
C ALA A 200 -38.35 5.19 -18.40
N ASN A 201 -37.33 5.80 -17.78
CA ASN A 201 -37.43 7.05 -17.02
C ASN A 201 -36.65 8.21 -17.67
N ALA A 202 -36.16 8.04 -18.90
CA ALA A 202 -35.61 9.12 -19.72
C ALA A 202 -36.76 9.90 -20.36
N MET A 203 -37.46 10.68 -19.54
CA MET A 203 -38.47 11.64 -19.99
C MET A 203 -37.80 12.74 -20.83
N GLU A 204 -38.46 13.08 -21.94
CA GLU A 204 -38.08 14.04 -22.98
C GLU A 204 -37.31 15.27 -22.49
N TRP A 205 -36.10 15.47 -23.00
CA TRP A 205 -35.42 16.77 -22.97
C TRP A 205 -35.83 17.55 -24.23
N LYS A 206 -36.85 18.40 -24.12
CA LYS A 206 -37.14 19.42 -25.14
C LYS A 206 -36.12 20.54 -24.99
N VAL A 207 -35.28 20.73 -26.00
CA VAL A 207 -34.40 21.90 -26.13
C VAL A 207 -35.15 22.97 -26.91
N GLU A 208 -35.65 23.99 -26.22
CA GLU A 208 -36.01 25.27 -26.82
C GLU A 208 -34.97 26.31 -26.34
N GLY A 209 -34.30 26.98 -27.28
CA GLY A 209 -33.55 28.22 -27.00
C GLY A 209 -32.09 28.27 -27.42
N ASP A 210 -31.90 28.68 -28.67
CA ASP A 210 -30.84 29.50 -29.29
C ASP A 210 -29.35 29.21 -29.01
N GLY A 211 -28.76 28.46 -29.93
CA GLY A 211 -27.33 28.22 -30.04
C GLY A 211 -26.51 29.46 -30.40
N ILE A 212 -26.18 30.28 -29.40
CA ILE A 212 -25.20 31.36 -29.52
C ILE A 212 -24.14 31.18 -28.44
N ILE A 213 -22.93 30.81 -28.86
CA ILE A 213 -21.73 30.91 -28.04
C ILE A 213 -21.20 32.34 -28.19
N ARG A 214 -21.05 33.06 -27.08
CA ARG A 214 -20.29 34.30 -26.97
C ARG A 214 -19.14 34.11 -25.99
#